data_AF-A0A843DPY1-F1
#
_entry.id   AF-A0A843DPY1-F1
#
_cell.length_a   1.000
_cell.length_b   1.000
_cell.length_c   1.000
_cell.angle_alpha   90.00
_cell.angle_beta   90.00
_cell.angle_gamma   90.00
#
_symmetry.space_group_name_H-M   'P 1'
#
loop_
_entity.id
_entity.type
_entity.pdbx_description
1 polymer ?
#
loop_
_entity_poly.entity_id
_entity_poly.type
_entity_poly.pdbx_seq_one_letter_code
_entity_poly.pdbx_strand_id
1 'polypeptide(L)'
;MATVKQKLAAEKFAKDWEGKGYERGQSQTFWLMLLNKVFGVPDPDSFISFEDKVVLDHTSFIDGRIRETQVLIEQKSRDKNLKSPIRQSDGSMLTPFEQAKRYIINLPRSEHPRWVVLCNFQEFHVYDMEHPEIKEPEVILLKNLGKEYSRLQFLVDSENDRVSKEEDISLQAGELVGRIYDALLKQYHNPKDPHALKSLNMLCVRLVFCMYAEDAGIFPYASQFTDYLKAYRAEDAREALINLFKVLDTKIEERSPYLKDSLKEFPYVNGGLFEDEEIEIPMFTEDIMSLLLQNASSDFDWSGINPTIFGAVFESTLNQETRRSNGMHYTSIENIHKVIDPLFLDSLKEEADRIRNVSNKESRKKYFSDFRRKLGELRFLDPACGSGNFLTETYLSLRRLENEILKETFAGQMVFDVDGVINVHIDQFYGIELNDFAVNVAKTALWIAEFQMMKETEKIVQVDLDFLPLKSYTNIVEGNALR
;
A
#
# COMPACT_ATOMS: atom_id res chain seq x y z
N MET A 1 10.93 2.59 -19.95
CA MET A 1 12.27 2.27 -20.53
C MET A 1 13.35 2.03 -19.46
N ALA A 2 13.28 2.66 -18.28
CA ALA A 2 14.23 2.45 -17.18
C ALA A 2 14.20 1.01 -16.60
N THR A 3 13.01 0.44 -16.44
CA THR A 3 12.75 -0.92 -15.88
C THR A 3 13.43 -2.04 -16.67
N VAL A 4 13.37 -1.99 -18.01
CA VAL A 4 14.03 -3.00 -18.89
C VAL A 4 15.56 -2.91 -18.78
N LYS A 5 16.10 -1.70 -18.62
CA LYS A 5 17.55 -1.47 -18.49
C LYS A 5 18.09 -1.99 -17.15
N GLN A 6 17.35 -1.76 -16.06
CA GLN A 6 17.72 -2.26 -14.72
C GLN A 6 17.65 -3.78 -14.64
N LYS A 7 16.60 -4.39 -15.20
CA LYS A 7 16.50 -5.85 -15.33
C LYS A 7 17.73 -6.46 -16.02
N LEU A 8 18.11 -5.94 -17.18
CA LEU A 8 19.29 -6.44 -17.91
C LEU A 8 20.60 -6.20 -17.13
N ALA A 9 20.69 -5.09 -16.39
CA ALA A 9 21.83 -4.82 -15.52
C ALA A 9 21.90 -5.79 -14.33
N ALA A 10 20.77 -6.13 -13.73
CA ALA A 10 20.65 -7.12 -12.66
C ALA A 10 21.02 -8.53 -13.13
N GLU A 11 20.54 -8.95 -14.31
CA GLU A 11 20.93 -10.22 -14.93
C GLU A 11 22.44 -10.29 -15.18
N LYS A 12 23.02 -9.21 -15.69
CA LYS A 12 24.46 -9.11 -15.92
C LYS A 12 25.24 -9.14 -14.60
N PHE A 13 24.80 -8.39 -13.60
CA PHE A 13 25.42 -8.35 -12.27
C PHE A 13 25.44 -9.75 -11.64
N ALA A 14 24.32 -10.47 -11.67
CA ALA A 14 24.22 -11.83 -11.15
C ALA A 14 25.23 -12.77 -11.82
N LYS A 15 25.38 -12.67 -13.14
CA LYS A 15 26.36 -13.45 -13.91
C LYS A 15 27.80 -13.06 -13.60
N ASP A 16 28.09 -11.77 -13.46
CA ASP A 16 29.44 -11.28 -13.14
C ASP A 16 29.91 -11.72 -11.75
N TRP A 17 28.97 -11.97 -10.82
CA TRP A 17 29.24 -12.42 -9.46
C TRP A 17 29.06 -13.93 -9.22
N GLU A 18 28.65 -14.66 -10.26
CA GLU A 18 28.58 -16.11 -10.21
C GLU A 18 29.95 -16.71 -9.86
N GLY A 19 29.99 -17.54 -8.81
CA GLY A 19 31.24 -18.18 -8.40
C GLY A 19 32.27 -17.25 -7.73
N LYS A 20 31.91 -16.01 -7.36
CA LYS A 20 32.72 -15.11 -6.50
C LYS A 20 32.19 -15.09 -5.05
N GLY A 21 32.90 -14.46 -4.11
CA GLY A 21 32.40 -14.26 -2.75
C GLY A 21 33.44 -14.40 -1.63
N TYR A 22 34.64 -13.89 -1.87
CA TYR A 22 35.66 -13.68 -0.84
C TYR A 22 35.37 -12.36 -0.10
N GLU A 23 34.80 -12.47 1.10
CA GLU A 23 34.32 -11.35 1.93
C GLU A 23 35.35 -10.21 2.04
N ARG A 24 36.51 -10.46 2.66
CA ARG A 24 37.50 -9.40 2.94
C ARG A 24 38.01 -8.64 1.70
N GLY A 25 37.97 -9.25 0.52
CA GLY A 25 38.49 -8.63 -0.70
C GLY A 25 37.43 -8.16 -1.69
N GLN A 26 36.18 -8.59 -1.55
CA GLN A 26 35.16 -8.40 -2.58
C GLN A 26 33.86 -7.76 -2.06
N SER A 27 33.63 -7.70 -0.75
CA SER A 27 32.39 -7.15 -0.18
C SER A 27 32.10 -5.73 -0.63
N GLN A 28 33.07 -4.81 -0.47
CA GLN A 28 32.87 -3.40 -0.85
C GLN A 28 32.58 -3.27 -2.35
N THR A 29 33.38 -3.94 -3.19
CA THR A 29 33.17 -3.92 -4.65
C THR A 29 31.81 -4.50 -5.05
N PHE A 30 31.32 -5.54 -4.37
CA PHE A 30 30.01 -6.13 -4.63
C PHE A 30 28.90 -5.10 -4.44
N TRP A 31 28.87 -4.44 -3.29
CA TRP A 31 27.84 -3.45 -2.96
C TRP A 31 27.94 -2.19 -3.81
N LEU A 32 29.14 -1.66 -4.03
CA LEU A 32 29.35 -0.51 -4.90
C LEU A 32 28.89 -0.79 -6.34
N MET A 33 29.20 -1.97 -6.86
CA MET A 33 28.76 -2.38 -8.20
C MET A 33 27.24 -2.60 -8.25
N LEU A 34 26.63 -3.18 -7.21
CA LEU A 34 25.19 -3.38 -7.15
C LEU A 34 24.46 -2.04 -7.20
N LEU A 35 24.84 -1.11 -6.31
CA LEU A 35 24.26 0.23 -6.21
C LEU A 35 24.45 1.02 -7.51
N ASN A 36 25.64 1.01 -8.10
CA ASN A 36 25.90 1.78 -9.33
C ASN A 36 25.31 1.14 -10.58
N LYS A 37 25.55 -0.16 -10.80
CA LYS A 37 25.21 -0.82 -12.07
C LYS A 37 23.75 -1.22 -12.15
N VAL A 38 23.16 -1.66 -11.05
CA VAL A 38 21.76 -2.12 -11.01
C VAL A 38 20.85 -0.97 -10.62
N PHE A 39 21.17 -0.28 -9.53
CA PHE A 39 20.31 0.77 -8.97
C PHE A 39 20.64 2.20 -9.43
N GLY A 40 21.68 2.38 -10.24
CA GLY A 40 21.97 3.66 -10.89
C GLY A 40 22.52 4.74 -9.96
N VAL A 41 23.00 4.40 -8.76
CA VAL A 41 23.61 5.37 -7.83
C VAL A 41 24.86 5.96 -8.49
N PRO A 42 24.91 7.27 -8.79
CA PRO A 42 26.01 7.85 -9.56
C PRO A 42 27.35 7.79 -8.83
N ASP A 43 27.33 8.04 -7.53
CA ASP A 43 28.49 8.06 -6.65
C ASP A 43 28.24 7.14 -5.44
N PRO A 44 28.38 5.81 -5.62
CA PRO A 44 28.04 4.84 -4.58
C PRO A 44 28.96 4.97 -3.35
N ASP A 45 30.20 5.44 -3.52
CA ASP A 45 31.18 5.57 -2.43
C ASP A 45 30.80 6.65 -1.41
N SER A 46 29.98 7.63 -1.78
CA SER A 46 29.39 8.61 -0.85
C SER A 46 28.03 8.18 -0.30
N PHE A 47 27.40 7.18 -0.90
CA PHE A 47 26.06 6.70 -0.56
C PHE A 47 26.06 5.55 0.47
N ILE A 48 27.04 4.64 0.39
CA ILE A 48 27.21 3.56 1.37
C ILE A 48 28.51 3.76 2.16
N SER A 49 28.45 3.63 3.49
CA SER A 49 29.64 3.53 4.33
C SER A 49 29.95 2.08 4.66
N PHE A 50 31.23 1.74 4.75
CA PHE A 50 31.72 0.41 5.11
C PHE A 50 32.61 0.49 6.34
N GLU A 51 32.72 -0.62 7.07
CA GLU A 51 33.58 -0.74 8.26
C GLU A 51 33.27 0.36 9.30
N ASP A 52 32.00 0.67 9.49
CA ASP A 52 31.56 1.68 10.45
C ASP A 52 31.82 1.17 11.87
N LYS A 53 32.62 1.92 12.63
CA LYS A 53 33.02 1.54 13.99
C LYS A 53 31.81 1.53 14.93
N VAL A 54 31.59 0.42 15.61
CA VAL A 54 30.61 0.29 16.69
C VAL A 54 31.31 -0.17 17.97
N VAL A 55 30.99 0.49 19.09
CA VAL A 55 31.55 0.15 20.41
C VAL A 55 30.58 -0.80 21.12
N LEU A 56 30.96 -2.06 21.21
CA LEU A 56 30.33 -3.07 22.06
C LEU A 56 31.17 -3.19 23.36
N ASP A 57 31.25 -4.38 23.95
CA ASP A 57 32.26 -4.72 24.98
C ASP A 57 33.71 -4.59 24.44
N HIS A 58 33.84 -4.59 23.12
CA HIS A 58 35.06 -4.33 22.35
C HIS A 58 34.70 -3.53 21.10
N THR A 59 35.71 -3.01 20.38
CA THR A 59 35.47 -2.37 19.09
C THR A 59 35.14 -3.41 18.03
N SER A 60 33.98 -3.28 17.38
CA SER A 60 33.60 -4.04 16.19
C SER A 60 33.32 -3.08 15.03
N PHE A 61 33.08 -3.65 13.85
CA PHE A 61 32.80 -2.90 12.62
C PHE A 61 31.56 -3.48 11.95
N ILE A 62 30.73 -2.59 11.41
CA ILE A 62 29.54 -2.94 10.62
C ILE A 62 29.98 -3.02 9.15
N ASP A 63 29.64 -4.11 8.46
CA ASP A 63 30.13 -4.37 7.11
C ASP A 63 29.67 -3.27 6.13
N GLY A 64 28.40 -2.87 6.18
CA GLY A 64 27.90 -1.76 5.37
C GLY A 64 26.70 -1.05 5.98
N ARG A 65 26.55 0.25 5.71
CA ARG A 65 25.38 1.06 6.09
C ARG A 65 25.00 2.04 4.99
N ILE A 66 23.70 2.13 4.72
CA ILE A 66 23.11 3.17 3.87
C ILE A 66 22.22 4.00 4.78
N ARG A 67 22.62 5.24 5.07
CA ARG A 67 21.95 6.06 6.11
C ARG A 67 20.64 6.62 5.59
N GLU A 68 20.62 7.00 4.33
CA GLU A 68 19.52 7.62 3.58
C GLU A 68 18.27 6.73 3.61
N THR A 69 18.45 5.42 3.43
CA THR A 69 17.37 4.42 3.42
C THR A 69 17.33 3.56 4.68
N GLN A 70 18.12 3.92 5.70
CA GLN A 70 18.21 3.24 6.99
C GLN A 70 18.48 1.72 6.86
N VAL A 71 19.43 1.33 6.02
CA VAL A 71 19.82 -0.07 5.80
C VAL A 71 21.11 -0.38 6.55
N LEU A 72 21.13 -1.51 7.27
CA LEU A 72 22.33 -2.13 7.81
C LEU A 72 22.62 -3.44 7.07
N ILE A 73 23.86 -3.60 6.63
CA ILE A 73 24.32 -4.76 5.89
C ILE A 73 25.28 -5.57 6.76
N GLU A 74 25.04 -6.87 6.83
CA GLU A 74 25.96 -7.86 7.39
C GLU A 74 26.38 -8.82 6.27
N GLN A 75 27.67 -8.82 5.96
CA GLN A 75 28.24 -9.58 4.86
C GLN A 75 28.99 -10.80 5.37
N LYS A 76 28.89 -11.90 4.62
CA LYS A 76 29.64 -13.13 4.87
C LYS A 76 30.26 -13.68 3.60
N SER A 77 31.25 -14.54 3.77
CA SER A 77 31.86 -15.32 2.70
C SER A 77 30.86 -16.31 2.11
N ARG A 78 31.03 -16.64 0.82
CA ARG A 78 30.08 -17.49 0.06
C ARG A 78 29.75 -18.82 0.71
N ASP A 79 30.72 -19.45 1.35
CA ASP A 79 30.58 -20.76 1.98
C ASP A 79 29.78 -20.73 3.30
N LYS A 80 29.36 -19.54 3.76
CA LYS A 80 28.64 -19.39 5.03
C LYS A 80 27.13 -19.44 4.83
N ASN A 81 26.47 -20.22 5.69
CA ASN A 81 25.01 -20.27 5.80
C ASN A 81 24.51 -19.10 6.68
N LEU A 82 23.64 -18.26 6.12
CA LEU A 82 23.17 -17.03 6.78
C LEU A 82 22.18 -17.29 7.94
N LYS A 83 21.64 -18.50 8.08
CA LYS A 83 20.75 -18.88 9.20
C LYS A 83 21.47 -19.62 10.33
N SER A 84 22.74 -20.00 10.13
CA SER A 84 23.49 -20.80 11.11
C SER A 84 24.38 -19.92 11.99
N PRO A 85 24.59 -20.27 13.26
CA PRO A 85 25.56 -19.58 14.11
C PRO A 85 26.99 -19.67 13.53
N ILE A 86 27.68 -18.54 13.48
CA ILE A 86 29.05 -18.39 13.01
C ILE A 86 29.90 -17.89 14.17
N ARG A 87 31.14 -18.40 14.26
CA ARG A 87 32.09 -17.99 15.29
C ARG A 87 32.58 -16.57 15.03
N GLN A 88 32.44 -15.72 16.05
CA GLN A 88 32.85 -14.33 16.04
C GLN A 88 34.29 -14.14 16.54
N SER A 89 34.84 -12.94 16.36
CA SER A 89 36.18 -12.56 16.81
C SER A 89 36.36 -12.67 18.33
N ASP A 90 35.30 -12.39 19.09
CA ASP A 90 35.23 -12.54 20.55
C ASP A 90 35.03 -14.00 21.02
N GLY A 91 34.91 -14.93 20.08
CA GLY A 91 34.69 -16.35 20.34
C GLY A 91 33.24 -16.77 20.55
N SER A 92 32.28 -15.83 20.56
CA SER A 92 30.86 -16.13 20.61
C SER A 92 30.36 -16.81 19.33
N MET A 93 29.24 -17.52 19.42
CA MET A 93 28.56 -18.13 18.28
C MET A 93 27.25 -17.38 18.07
N LEU A 94 27.16 -16.63 16.98
CA LEU A 94 25.98 -15.83 16.65
C LEU A 94 25.61 -16.06 15.19
N THR A 95 24.32 -16.14 14.90
CA THR A 95 23.86 -15.97 13.52
C THR A 95 24.21 -14.56 13.04
N PRO A 96 24.39 -14.35 11.72
CA PRO A 96 24.59 -13.00 11.19
C PRO A 96 23.48 -12.02 11.58
N PHE A 97 22.23 -12.49 11.73
CA PHE A 97 21.13 -11.65 12.21
C PHE A 97 21.29 -11.22 13.68
N GLU A 98 21.69 -12.14 14.57
CA GLU A 98 21.95 -11.81 15.97
C GLU A 98 23.15 -10.86 16.12
N GLN A 99 24.16 -11.01 15.25
CA GLN A 99 25.28 -10.08 15.15
C GLN A 99 24.81 -8.68 14.75
N ALA A 100 24.01 -8.55 13.69
CA ALA A 100 23.40 -7.28 13.28
C ALA A 100 22.57 -6.65 14.42
N LYS A 101 21.72 -7.44 15.10
CA LYS A 101 20.93 -6.97 16.25
C LYS A 101 21.80 -6.43 17.39
N ARG A 102 22.94 -7.06 17.68
CA ARG A 102 23.90 -6.55 18.66
C ARG A 102 24.44 -5.18 18.28
N TYR A 103 24.74 -4.95 17.00
CA TYR A 103 25.16 -3.62 16.53
C TYR A 103 24.06 -2.59 16.74
N ILE A 104 22.82 -2.90 16.33
CA ILE A 104 21.66 -2.01 16.43
C ILE A 104 21.42 -1.53 17.87
N ILE A 105 21.46 -2.44 18.84
CA ILE A 105 21.25 -2.10 20.27
C ILE A 105 22.27 -1.07 20.77
N ASN A 106 23.47 -1.04 20.19
CA ASN A 106 24.55 -0.14 20.57
C ASN A 106 24.65 1.12 19.68
N LEU A 107 23.77 1.28 18.69
CA LEU A 107 23.63 2.51 17.92
C LEU A 107 22.66 3.49 18.61
N PRO A 108 22.86 4.82 18.42
CA PRO A 108 21.85 5.80 18.78
C PRO A 108 20.49 5.47 18.15
N ARG A 109 19.38 5.73 18.83
CA ARG A 109 18.03 5.45 18.30
C ARG A 109 17.76 6.11 16.95
N SER A 110 18.28 7.31 16.72
CA SER A 110 18.18 8.03 15.44
C SER A 110 18.92 7.33 14.29
N GLU A 111 19.79 6.38 14.60
CA GLU A 111 20.60 5.61 13.67
C GLU A 111 20.16 4.14 13.56
N HIS A 112 19.05 3.76 14.22
CA HIS A 112 18.51 2.42 14.10
C HIS A 112 18.07 2.16 12.66
N PRO A 113 18.49 1.04 12.05
CA PRO A 113 18.09 0.72 10.70
C PRO A 113 16.63 0.27 10.67
N ARG A 114 15.94 0.63 9.59
CA ARG A 114 14.66 0.04 9.21
C ARG A 114 14.86 -1.35 8.61
N TRP A 115 15.93 -1.52 7.83
CA TRP A 115 16.20 -2.78 7.13
C TRP A 115 17.52 -3.39 7.56
N VAL A 116 17.52 -4.71 7.77
CA VAL A 116 18.76 -5.49 7.93
C VAL A 116 18.90 -6.44 6.76
N VAL A 117 20.02 -6.35 6.05
CA VAL A 117 20.32 -7.21 4.90
C VAL A 117 21.52 -8.08 5.21
N LEU A 118 21.30 -9.38 5.27
CA LEU A 118 22.40 -10.35 5.33
C LEU A 118 22.72 -10.80 3.92
N CYS A 119 24.00 -10.91 3.58
CA CYS A 119 24.42 -11.36 2.25
C CYS A 119 25.65 -12.26 2.33
N ASN A 120 25.66 -13.32 1.51
CA ASN A 120 26.83 -14.19 1.32
C ASN A 120 27.25 -14.27 -0.17
N PHE A 121 26.94 -13.26 -0.97
CA PHE A 121 27.14 -13.24 -2.44
C PHE A 121 26.27 -14.22 -3.24
N GLN A 122 25.45 -15.07 -2.60
CA GLN A 122 24.53 -15.98 -3.30
C GLN A 122 23.07 -15.68 -3.00
N GLU A 123 22.79 -15.17 -1.82
CA GLU A 123 21.47 -14.87 -1.32
C GLU A 123 21.52 -13.58 -0.51
N PHE A 124 20.43 -12.83 -0.59
CA PHE A 124 20.12 -11.68 0.25
C PHE A 124 18.99 -12.10 1.18
N HIS A 125 19.20 -11.97 2.48
CA HIS A 125 18.16 -12.14 3.50
C HIS A 125 17.79 -10.76 4.02
N VAL A 126 16.58 -10.32 3.71
CA VAL A 126 16.08 -8.99 4.05
C VAL A 126 15.11 -9.11 5.23
N TYR A 127 15.40 -8.36 6.29
CA TYR A 127 14.56 -8.23 7.47
C TYR A 127 14.02 -6.80 7.57
N ASP A 128 12.71 -6.67 7.73
CA ASP A 128 12.06 -5.41 8.11
C ASP A 128 12.02 -5.30 9.64
N MET A 129 12.69 -4.29 10.18
CA MET A 129 12.76 -4.04 11.62
C MET A 129 11.56 -3.24 12.14
N GLU A 130 10.66 -2.73 11.28
CA GLU A 130 9.36 -2.19 11.71
C GLU A 130 8.42 -3.28 12.24
N HIS A 131 8.59 -4.52 11.77
CA HIS A 131 7.76 -5.69 12.12
C HIS A 131 8.60 -6.80 12.78
N PRO A 132 9.18 -6.55 13.97
CA PRO A 132 10.17 -7.44 14.60
C PRO A 132 9.63 -8.82 15.01
N GLU A 133 8.30 -9.01 15.00
CA GLU A 133 7.61 -10.29 15.18
C GLU A 133 7.82 -11.26 14.01
N ILE A 134 8.13 -10.76 12.82
CA ILE A 134 8.44 -11.57 11.64
C ILE A 134 9.85 -12.14 11.81
N LYS A 135 9.94 -13.44 12.12
CA LYS A 135 11.22 -14.10 12.44
C LYS A 135 12.01 -14.54 11.21
N GLU A 136 11.35 -14.74 10.07
CA GLU A 136 11.98 -15.23 8.85
C GLU A 136 12.23 -14.08 7.87
N PRO A 137 13.40 -14.03 7.21
CA PRO A 137 13.68 -13.01 6.22
C PRO A 137 12.98 -13.30 4.89
N GLU A 138 12.75 -12.24 4.14
CA GLU A 138 12.59 -12.33 2.70
C GLU A 138 13.92 -12.76 2.06
N VAL A 139 13.90 -13.87 1.31
CA VAL A 139 15.10 -14.40 0.65
C VAL A 139 15.06 -14.10 -0.84
N ILE A 140 16.12 -13.49 -1.36
CA ILE A 140 16.32 -13.20 -2.78
C ILE A 140 17.61 -13.89 -3.21
N LEU A 141 17.53 -14.75 -4.22
CA LEU A 141 18.72 -15.45 -4.73
C LEU A 141 19.40 -14.60 -5.80
N LEU A 142 20.73 -14.48 -5.75
CA LEU A 142 21.52 -13.73 -6.74
C LEU A 142 21.21 -14.22 -8.16
N LYS A 143 21.07 -15.54 -8.36
CA LYS A 143 20.74 -16.14 -9.67
C LYS A 143 19.39 -15.68 -10.24
N ASN A 144 18.47 -15.23 -9.39
CA ASN A 144 17.15 -14.74 -9.77
C ASN A 144 17.08 -13.21 -9.83
N LEU A 145 18.16 -12.50 -9.49
CA LEU A 145 18.14 -11.04 -9.32
C LEU A 145 17.61 -10.31 -10.56
N GLY A 146 17.83 -10.83 -11.76
CA GLY A 146 17.23 -10.29 -12.99
C GLY A 146 15.71 -10.14 -12.96
N LYS A 147 15.01 -11.04 -12.26
CA LYS A 147 13.55 -11.00 -12.10
C LYS A 147 13.13 -10.33 -10.80
N GLU A 148 13.97 -10.40 -9.77
CA GLU A 148 13.63 -10.00 -8.39
C GLU A 148 14.34 -8.72 -7.93
N TYR A 149 15.00 -7.97 -8.83
CA TYR A 149 15.79 -6.79 -8.46
C TYR A 149 14.96 -5.68 -7.78
N SER A 150 13.66 -5.58 -8.11
CA SER A 150 12.75 -4.60 -7.50
C SER A 150 12.67 -4.77 -5.98
N ARG A 151 12.77 -6.00 -5.47
CA ARG A 151 12.75 -6.33 -4.04
C ARG A 151 13.99 -5.85 -3.26
N LEU A 152 15.00 -5.31 -3.97
CA LEU A 152 16.18 -4.67 -3.38
C LEU A 152 16.20 -3.16 -3.67
N GLN A 153 15.14 -2.60 -4.27
CA GLN A 153 15.06 -1.19 -4.61
C GLN A 153 15.08 -0.29 -3.35
N PHE A 154 14.63 -0.82 -2.21
CA PHE A 154 14.69 -0.14 -0.91
C PHE A 154 16.11 0.27 -0.51
N LEU A 155 17.15 -0.36 -1.07
CA LEU A 155 18.54 0.03 -0.82
C LEU A 155 18.80 1.47 -1.23
N VAL A 156 18.15 1.95 -2.30
CA VAL A 156 18.37 3.31 -2.83
C VAL A 156 17.16 4.21 -2.67
N ASP A 157 15.98 3.62 -2.52
CA ASP A 157 14.73 4.34 -2.42
C ASP A 157 13.69 3.47 -1.68
N SER A 158 13.54 3.73 -0.38
CA SER A 158 12.60 2.99 0.48
C SER A 158 11.13 3.24 0.14
N GLU A 159 10.82 4.30 -0.62
CA GLU A 159 9.45 4.55 -1.10
C GLU A 159 9.17 3.68 -2.33
N ASN A 160 10.12 3.55 -3.27
CA ASN A 160 9.93 2.73 -4.47
C ASN A 160 9.73 1.23 -4.21
N ASP A 161 10.28 0.64 -3.14
CA ASP A 161 10.03 -0.78 -2.79
C ASP A 161 8.61 -1.00 -2.24
N ARG A 162 8.13 -0.08 -1.40
CA ARG A 162 6.72 -0.09 -0.96
C ARG A 162 5.80 0.05 -2.17
N VAL A 163 6.06 1.00 -3.06
CA VAL A 163 5.29 1.20 -4.30
C VAL A 163 5.31 -0.06 -5.17
N SER A 164 6.46 -0.71 -5.37
CA SER A 164 6.54 -1.94 -6.17
C SER A 164 5.78 -3.12 -5.53
N LYS A 165 5.78 -3.25 -4.20
CA LYS A 165 5.02 -4.30 -3.50
C LYS A 165 3.51 -4.02 -3.57
N GLU A 166 3.09 -2.79 -3.34
CA GLU A 166 1.69 -2.38 -3.47
C GLU A 166 1.19 -2.50 -4.92
N GLU A 167 2.07 -2.27 -5.91
CA GLU A 167 1.81 -2.54 -7.33
C GLU A 167 1.54 -4.03 -7.58
N ASP A 168 2.44 -4.91 -7.13
CA ASP A 168 2.30 -6.36 -7.31
C ASP A 168 1.02 -6.90 -6.63
N ILE A 169 0.73 -6.44 -5.41
CA ILE A 169 -0.50 -6.81 -4.67
C ILE A 169 -1.74 -6.31 -5.42
N SER A 170 -1.76 -5.05 -5.86
CA SER A 170 -2.89 -4.48 -6.61
C SER A 170 -3.14 -5.20 -7.93
N LEU A 171 -2.09 -5.66 -8.63
CA LEU A 171 -2.22 -6.44 -9.86
C LEU A 171 -2.83 -7.83 -9.60
N GLN A 172 -2.37 -8.52 -8.55
CA GLN A 172 -2.95 -9.79 -8.12
C GLN A 172 -4.42 -9.66 -7.69
N ALA A 173 -4.75 -8.58 -6.96
CA ALA A 173 -6.13 -8.24 -6.63
C ALA A 173 -6.99 -8.12 -7.89
N GLY A 174 -6.48 -7.46 -8.94
CA GLY A 174 -7.12 -7.39 -10.25
C GLY A 174 -7.45 -8.74 -10.87
N GLU A 175 -6.48 -9.64 -10.89
CA GLU A 175 -6.66 -10.99 -11.42
C GLU A 175 -7.73 -11.77 -10.64
N LEU A 176 -7.73 -11.65 -9.30
CA LEU A 176 -8.76 -12.25 -8.43
C LEU A 176 -10.15 -11.70 -8.74
N VAL A 177 -10.28 -10.38 -8.86
CA VAL A 177 -11.53 -9.71 -9.20
C VAL A 177 -12.05 -10.18 -10.56
N GLY A 178 -11.17 -10.28 -11.56
CA GLY A 178 -11.53 -10.79 -12.88
C GLY A 178 -12.07 -12.22 -12.83
N ARG A 179 -11.44 -13.08 -12.01
CA ARG A 179 -11.94 -14.46 -11.78
C ARG A 179 -13.30 -14.46 -11.09
N ILE A 180 -13.50 -13.61 -10.07
CA ILE A 180 -14.78 -13.48 -9.35
C ILE A 180 -15.88 -13.04 -10.31
N TYR A 181 -15.61 -12.00 -11.09
CA TYR A 181 -16.52 -11.47 -12.09
C TYR A 181 -16.91 -12.52 -13.12
N ASP A 182 -15.93 -13.20 -13.72
CA ASP A 182 -16.18 -14.20 -14.77
C ASP A 182 -16.94 -15.44 -14.21
N ALA A 183 -16.77 -15.75 -12.91
CA ALA A 183 -17.50 -16.81 -12.24
C ALA A 183 -18.96 -16.42 -11.95
N LEU A 184 -19.19 -15.21 -11.43
CA LEU A 184 -20.51 -14.68 -11.12
C LEU A 184 -21.33 -14.41 -12.40
N LEU A 185 -20.71 -13.87 -13.46
CA LEU A 185 -21.37 -13.57 -14.73
C LEU A 185 -22.10 -14.80 -15.31
N LYS A 186 -21.51 -15.99 -15.15
CA LYS A 186 -22.09 -17.26 -15.63
C LYS A 186 -23.37 -17.67 -14.90
N GLN A 187 -23.64 -17.08 -13.73
CA GLN A 187 -24.80 -17.39 -12.91
C GLN A 187 -26.01 -16.49 -13.22
N TYR A 188 -25.82 -15.41 -13.98
CA TYR A 188 -26.92 -14.57 -14.45
C TYR A 188 -27.68 -15.26 -15.59
N HIS A 189 -29.01 -15.14 -15.58
CA HIS A 189 -29.87 -15.74 -16.60
C HIS A 189 -29.60 -15.17 -18.00
N ASN A 190 -29.32 -13.85 -18.08
CA ASN A 190 -28.93 -13.18 -19.31
C ASN A 190 -27.65 -12.34 -19.09
N PRO A 191 -26.46 -12.91 -19.34
CA PRO A 191 -25.17 -12.24 -19.08
C PRO A 191 -24.84 -11.10 -20.07
N LYS A 192 -25.78 -10.73 -20.95
CA LYS A 192 -25.67 -9.57 -21.85
C LYS A 192 -26.67 -8.48 -21.52
N ASP A 193 -27.53 -8.71 -20.53
CA ASP A 193 -28.49 -7.71 -20.09
C ASP A 193 -27.75 -6.54 -19.40
N PRO A 194 -28.02 -5.28 -19.81
CA PRO A 194 -27.35 -4.11 -19.21
C PRO A 194 -27.57 -3.98 -17.70
N HIS A 195 -28.75 -4.34 -17.19
CA HIS A 195 -29.05 -4.27 -15.76
C HIS A 195 -28.33 -5.39 -14.99
N ALA A 196 -28.26 -6.61 -15.54
CA ALA A 196 -27.46 -7.69 -14.96
C ALA A 196 -25.96 -7.32 -14.90
N LEU A 197 -25.41 -6.72 -15.95
CA LEU A 197 -24.01 -6.28 -15.99
C LEU A 197 -23.74 -5.16 -14.98
N LYS A 198 -24.64 -4.17 -14.87
CA LYS A 198 -24.58 -3.11 -13.85
C LYS A 198 -24.63 -3.68 -12.43
N SER A 199 -25.53 -4.65 -12.20
CA SER A 199 -25.67 -5.32 -10.91
C SER A 199 -24.42 -6.14 -10.54
N LEU A 200 -23.85 -6.88 -11.50
CA LEU A 200 -22.62 -7.63 -11.31
C LEU A 200 -21.44 -6.72 -10.97
N ASN A 201 -21.31 -5.60 -11.67
CA ASN A 201 -20.31 -4.58 -11.42
C ASN A 201 -20.40 -4.07 -9.97
N MET A 202 -21.61 -3.67 -9.55
CA MET A 202 -21.84 -3.20 -8.17
C MET A 202 -21.56 -4.30 -7.13
N LEU A 203 -22.00 -5.53 -7.39
CA LEU A 203 -21.73 -6.68 -6.52
C LEU A 203 -20.23 -6.90 -6.33
N CYS A 204 -19.43 -6.83 -7.40
CA CYS A 204 -17.98 -6.97 -7.31
C CYS A 204 -17.35 -5.87 -6.45
N VAL A 205 -17.77 -4.61 -6.62
CA VAL A 205 -17.30 -3.50 -5.79
C VAL A 205 -17.64 -3.72 -4.31
N ARG A 206 -18.89 -4.14 -4.01
CA ARG A 206 -19.34 -4.42 -2.63
C ARG A 206 -18.57 -5.57 -1.98
N LEU A 207 -18.33 -6.65 -2.71
CA LEU A 207 -17.56 -7.79 -2.20
C LEU A 207 -16.12 -7.38 -1.88
N VAL A 208 -15.48 -6.64 -2.78
CA VAL A 208 -14.10 -6.19 -2.58
C VAL A 208 -13.98 -5.19 -1.44
N PHE A 209 -14.95 -4.28 -1.31
CA PHE A 209 -15.02 -3.42 -0.13
C PHE A 209 -15.09 -4.25 1.16
N CYS A 210 -15.91 -5.31 1.21
CA CYS A 210 -16.02 -6.14 2.41
C CYS A 210 -14.72 -6.89 2.75
N MET A 211 -14.03 -7.43 1.73
CA MET A 211 -12.73 -8.10 1.91
C MET A 211 -11.63 -7.12 2.35
N TYR A 212 -11.59 -5.93 1.73
CA TYR A 212 -10.71 -4.85 2.19
C TYR A 212 -11.04 -4.40 3.62
N ALA A 213 -12.32 -4.27 3.94
CA ALA A 213 -12.77 -3.78 5.25
C ALA A 213 -12.41 -4.73 6.39
N GLU A 214 -12.42 -6.04 6.18
CA GLU A 214 -11.95 -7.00 7.19
C GLU A 214 -10.42 -6.97 7.37
N ASP A 215 -9.65 -6.87 6.29
CA ASP A 215 -8.18 -6.89 6.36
C ASP A 215 -7.59 -5.58 6.85
N ALA A 216 -8.17 -4.46 6.44
CA ALA A 216 -7.72 -3.12 6.82
C ALA A 216 -8.20 -2.72 8.23
N GLY A 217 -9.04 -3.54 8.87
CA GLY A 217 -9.58 -3.27 10.22
C GLY A 217 -10.66 -2.19 10.26
N ILE A 218 -11.41 -2.02 9.16
CA ILE A 218 -12.66 -1.21 9.14
C ILE A 218 -13.76 -1.97 9.90
N PHE A 219 -13.82 -3.28 9.70
CA PHE A 219 -14.68 -4.14 10.49
C PHE A 219 -14.08 -4.42 11.86
N PRO A 220 -14.89 -4.49 12.94
CA PRO A 220 -14.38 -4.66 14.31
C PRO A 220 -13.56 -5.91 14.56
N TYR A 221 -13.75 -6.97 13.76
CA TYR A 221 -13.06 -8.25 13.91
C TYR A 221 -12.35 -8.65 12.63
N ALA A 222 -11.17 -9.26 12.79
CA ALA A 222 -10.43 -9.84 11.67
C ALA A 222 -11.26 -10.95 11.00
N SER A 223 -11.22 -11.00 9.67
CA SER A 223 -11.95 -11.99 8.84
C SER A 223 -13.47 -12.05 9.08
N GLN A 224 -14.09 -10.97 9.60
CA GLN A 224 -15.51 -10.97 9.98
C GLN A 224 -16.44 -11.26 8.80
N PHE A 225 -16.16 -10.70 7.62
CA PHE A 225 -16.97 -10.94 6.42
C PHE A 225 -16.83 -12.38 5.95
N THR A 226 -15.60 -12.87 5.94
CA THR A 226 -15.28 -14.24 5.53
C THR A 226 -15.89 -15.27 6.47
N ASP A 227 -15.79 -15.08 7.78
CA ASP A 227 -16.41 -15.97 8.77
C ASP A 227 -17.94 -15.93 8.70
N TYR A 228 -18.53 -14.74 8.46
CA TYR A 228 -19.97 -14.62 8.21
C TYR A 228 -20.40 -15.45 7.01
N LEU A 229 -19.73 -15.30 5.86
CA LEU A 229 -20.10 -15.99 4.63
C LEU A 229 -19.85 -17.49 4.69
N LYS A 230 -18.78 -17.92 5.38
CA LYS A 230 -18.42 -19.34 5.63
C LYS A 230 -19.47 -20.11 6.44
N ALA A 231 -20.32 -19.42 7.19
CA ALA A 231 -21.42 -20.05 7.93
C ALA A 231 -22.57 -20.54 7.03
N TYR A 232 -22.56 -20.17 5.74
CA TYR A 232 -23.62 -20.50 4.78
C TYR A 232 -23.12 -21.46 3.71
N ARG A 233 -24.03 -22.32 3.24
CA ARG A 233 -23.81 -23.14 2.03
C ARG A 233 -23.88 -22.25 0.80
N ALA A 234 -23.30 -22.69 -0.32
CA ALA A 234 -23.32 -21.90 -1.56
C ALA A 234 -24.73 -21.51 -2.01
N GLU A 235 -25.72 -22.38 -1.84
CA GLU A 235 -27.12 -22.10 -2.17
C GLU A 235 -27.78 -21.02 -1.31
N ASP A 236 -27.26 -20.77 -0.09
CA ASP A 236 -27.79 -19.78 0.85
C ASP A 236 -27.00 -18.45 0.83
N ALA A 237 -25.83 -18.43 0.18
CA ALA A 237 -24.91 -17.29 0.20
C ALA A 237 -25.52 -16.01 -0.40
N ARG A 238 -26.40 -16.14 -1.41
CA ARG A 238 -27.13 -15.02 -2.00
C ARG A 238 -27.93 -14.26 -0.94
N GLU A 239 -28.77 -14.97 -0.18
CA GLU A 239 -29.61 -14.36 0.85
C GLU A 239 -28.76 -13.81 2.00
N ALA A 240 -27.67 -14.50 2.34
CA ALA A 240 -26.72 -14.01 3.35
C ALA A 240 -26.12 -12.65 2.95
N LEU A 241 -25.70 -12.48 1.69
CA LEU A 241 -25.15 -11.22 1.18
C LEU A 241 -26.19 -10.11 1.12
N ILE A 242 -27.41 -10.40 0.65
CA ILE A 242 -28.51 -9.41 0.64
C ILE A 242 -28.76 -8.88 2.05
N ASN A 243 -28.85 -9.78 3.03
CA ASN A 243 -29.06 -9.40 4.43
C ASN A 243 -27.89 -8.58 4.99
N LEU A 244 -26.65 -8.96 4.66
CA LEU A 244 -25.47 -8.23 5.09
C LEU A 244 -25.44 -6.81 4.50
N PHE A 245 -25.64 -6.67 3.19
CA PHE A 245 -25.61 -5.35 2.54
C PHE A 245 -26.68 -4.42 3.10
N LYS A 246 -27.88 -4.93 3.38
CA LYS A 246 -28.92 -4.17 4.08
C LYS A 246 -28.46 -3.71 5.47
N VAL A 247 -27.79 -4.56 6.23
CA VAL A 247 -27.25 -4.21 7.56
C VAL A 247 -26.17 -3.14 7.46
N LEU A 248 -25.28 -3.22 6.48
CA LEU A 248 -24.24 -2.21 6.23
C LEU A 248 -24.85 -0.85 5.82
N ASP A 249 -26.05 -0.84 5.23
CA ASP A 249 -26.80 0.37 4.88
C ASP A 249 -27.80 0.84 5.97
N THR A 250 -28.02 0.06 7.03
CA THR A 250 -28.97 0.43 8.09
C THR A 250 -28.25 0.96 9.32
N LYS A 251 -28.60 2.18 9.75
CA LYS A 251 -28.10 2.78 11.01
C LYS A 251 -28.35 1.86 12.19
N ILE A 252 -27.42 1.83 13.15
CA ILE A 252 -27.45 0.87 14.26
C ILE A 252 -28.76 0.95 15.05
N GLU A 253 -29.25 2.16 15.30
CA GLU A 253 -30.49 2.46 16.02
C GLU A 253 -31.78 2.10 15.25
N GLU A 254 -31.70 1.92 13.93
CA GLU A 254 -32.82 1.54 13.06
C GLU A 254 -32.87 0.02 12.81
N ARG A 255 -31.85 -0.73 13.23
CA ARG A 255 -31.79 -2.18 13.06
C ARG A 255 -32.84 -2.90 13.91
N SER A 256 -33.33 -4.03 13.40
CA SER A 256 -34.24 -4.89 14.15
C SER A 256 -33.62 -5.36 15.48
N PRO A 257 -34.34 -5.30 16.61
CA PRO A 257 -33.84 -5.82 17.89
C PRO A 257 -33.61 -7.35 17.85
N TYR A 258 -34.25 -8.03 16.92
CA TYR A 258 -34.12 -9.48 16.68
C TYR A 258 -33.10 -9.83 15.60
N LEU A 259 -32.31 -8.86 15.13
CA LEU A 259 -31.20 -9.14 14.20
C LEU A 259 -30.24 -10.16 14.83
N LYS A 260 -29.74 -11.11 14.03
CA LYS A 260 -28.76 -12.11 14.50
C LYS A 260 -27.51 -11.41 15.01
N ASP A 261 -26.90 -11.94 16.06
CA ASP A 261 -25.71 -11.34 16.68
C ASP A 261 -24.54 -11.25 15.69
N SER A 262 -24.37 -12.26 14.83
CA SER A 262 -23.39 -12.26 13.73
C SER A 262 -23.54 -11.11 12.72
N LEU A 263 -24.73 -10.50 12.65
CA LEU A 263 -25.01 -9.33 11.80
C LEU A 263 -24.98 -8.01 12.59
N LYS A 264 -25.38 -8.04 13.87
CA LYS A 264 -25.37 -6.85 14.73
C LYS A 264 -23.99 -6.23 14.88
N GLU A 265 -22.96 -7.06 14.85
CA GLU A 265 -21.57 -6.66 15.03
C GLU A 265 -20.96 -5.93 13.83
N PHE A 266 -21.57 -6.00 12.64
CA PHE A 266 -21.11 -5.20 11.51
C PHE A 266 -21.42 -3.72 11.72
N PRO A 267 -20.51 -2.81 11.36
CA PRO A 267 -20.76 -1.37 11.52
C PRO A 267 -21.83 -0.89 10.54
N TYR A 268 -22.35 0.31 10.77
CA TYR A 268 -23.08 1.06 9.75
C TYR A 268 -22.04 1.73 8.85
N VAL A 269 -22.09 1.43 7.55
CA VAL A 269 -21.06 1.87 6.60
C VAL A 269 -21.47 3.12 5.83
N ASN A 270 -22.74 3.23 5.41
CA ASN A 270 -23.13 3.83 4.13
C ASN A 270 -22.53 5.18 3.74
N GLY A 271 -22.64 5.49 2.44
CA GLY A 271 -22.12 6.68 1.76
C GLY A 271 -22.43 6.61 0.25
N GLY A 272 -23.54 5.95 -0.13
CA GLY A 272 -23.88 5.62 -1.52
C GLY A 272 -23.60 4.17 -1.96
N LEU A 273 -22.63 3.46 -1.36
CA LEU A 273 -22.20 2.14 -1.87
C LEU A 273 -23.25 1.04 -1.71
N PHE A 274 -23.94 1.01 -0.58
CA PHE A 274 -24.91 -0.03 -0.22
C PHE A 274 -26.37 0.41 -0.36
N GLU A 275 -26.63 1.66 -0.78
CA GLU A 275 -27.98 2.26 -0.85
C GLU A 275 -28.86 1.64 -1.95
N ASP A 276 -28.26 1.14 -3.03
CA ASP A 276 -29.00 0.54 -4.14
C ASP A 276 -29.45 -0.89 -3.78
N GLU A 277 -30.74 -1.04 -3.45
CA GLU A 277 -31.42 -2.32 -3.21
C GLU A 277 -31.95 -2.97 -4.51
N GLU A 278 -31.91 -2.29 -5.67
CA GLU A 278 -32.41 -2.83 -6.96
C GLU A 278 -31.41 -3.76 -7.65
N ILE A 279 -30.22 -3.98 -7.07
CA ILE A 279 -29.20 -4.84 -7.68
C ILE A 279 -29.60 -6.31 -7.72
N GLU A 280 -29.37 -6.95 -8.87
CA GLU A 280 -29.51 -8.40 -9.02
C GLU A 280 -28.26 -9.13 -8.50
N ILE A 281 -28.41 -9.94 -7.46
CA ILE A 281 -27.38 -10.87 -6.98
C ILE A 281 -27.73 -12.29 -7.46
N PRO A 282 -26.85 -12.99 -8.20
CA PRO A 282 -27.14 -14.31 -8.73
C PRO A 282 -26.94 -15.40 -7.65
N MET A 283 -27.23 -16.66 -8.01
CA MET A 283 -26.91 -17.80 -7.15
C MET A 283 -25.41 -18.07 -7.11
N PHE A 284 -24.92 -18.59 -5.98
CA PHE A 284 -23.51 -18.93 -5.79
C PHE A 284 -23.32 -20.43 -5.95
N THR A 285 -22.15 -20.81 -6.46
CA THR A 285 -21.69 -22.19 -6.54
C THR A 285 -20.60 -22.44 -5.51
N GLU A 286 -20.30 -23.71 -5.22
CA GLU A 286 -19.18 -24.08 -4.36
C GLU A 286 -17.85 -23.51 -4.88
N ASP A 287 -17.67 -23.44 -6.21
CA ASP A 287 -16.49 -22.84 -6.82
C ASP A 287 -16.39 -21.33 -6.53
N ILE A 288 -17.51 -20.59 -6.59
CA ILE A 288 -17.54 -19.15 -6.25
C ILE A 288 -17.26 -18.97 -4.75
N MET A 289 -17.87 -19.79 -3.90
CA MET A 289 -17.61 -19.74 -2.45
C MET A 289 -16.15 -20.04 -2.13
N SER A 290 -15.55 -21.04 -2.76
CA SER A 290 -14.12 -21.36 -2.62
C SER A 290 -13.24 -20.21 -3.09
N LEU A 291 -13.59 -19.58 -4.21
CA LEU A 291 -12.86 -18.42 -4.75
C LEU A 291 -12.88 -17.25 -3.77
N LEU A 292 -14.04 -16.95 -3.16
CA LEU A 292 -14.18 -15.86 -2.21
C LEU A 292 -13.49 -16.15 -0.86
N LEU A 293 -13.78 -17.31 -0.27
CA LEU A 293 -13.33 -17.62 1.09
C LEU A 293 -11.86 -18.02 1.18
N GLN A 294 -11.33 -18.68 0.15
CA GLN A 294 -9.94 -19.12 0.12
C GLN A 294 -9.08 -18.12 -0.64
N ASN A 295 -9.25 -18.03 -1.96
CA ASN A 295 -8.31 -17.28 -2.79
C ASN A 295 -8.37 -15.77 -2.56
N ALA A 296 -9.57 -15.23 -2.36
CA ALA A 296 -9.79 -13.80 -2.21
C ALA A 296 -9.92 -13.36 -0.74
N SER A 297 -9.73 -14.24 0.24
CA SER A 297 -9.66 -13.83 1.65
C SER A 297 -8.52 -14.55 2.35
N SER A 298 -8.63 -15.86 2.62
CA SER A 298 -7.60 -16.57 3.39
C SER A 298 -6.18 -16.50 2.80
N ASP A 299 -6.06 -16.49 1.48
CA ASP A 299 -4.79 -16.50 0.74
C ASP A 299 -4.32 -15.11 0.30
N PHE A 300 -5.08 -14.05 0.57
CA PHE A 300 -4.81 -12.71 0.04
C PHE A 300 -5.13 -11.60 1.04
N ASP A 301 -4.16 -10.74 1.31
CA ASP A 301 -4.31 -9.58 2.19
C ASP A 301 -4.60 -8.33 1.36
N TRP A 302 -5.82 -7.82 1.46
CA TRP A 302 -6.28 -6.63 0.75
C TRP A 302 -5.77 -5.33 1.37
N SER A 303 -5.24 -5.33 2.60
CA SER A 303 -4.78 -4.10 3.25
C SER A 303 -3.60 -3.43 2.53
N GLY A 304 -2.84 -4.22 1.74
CA GLY A 304 -1.69 -3.77 0.96
C GLY A 304 -2.03 -3.21 -0.43
N ILE A 305 -3.30 -3.08 -0.81
CA ILE A 305 -3.66 -2.51 -2.12
C ILE A 305 -3.37 -1.01 -2.16
N ASN A 306 -2.85 -0.54 -3.28
CA ASN A 306 -2.74 0.88 -3.58
C ASN A 306 -4.04 1.36 -4.21
N PRO A 307 -4.74 2.35 -3.63
CA PRO A 307 -6.04 2.79 -4.13
C PRO A 307 -6.01 3.31 -5.57
N THR A 308 -4.93 4.01 -5.95
CA THR A 308 -4.73 4.56 -7.31
C THR A 308 -4.58 3.43 -8.34
N ILE A 309 -3.87 2.35 -8.00
CA ILE A 309 -3.65 1.21 -8.91
C ILE A 309 -4.90 0.34 -8.95
N PHE A 310 -5.49 0.08 -7.78
CA PHE A 310 -6.69 -0.70 -7.63
C PHE A 310 -7.79 -0.19 -8.56
N GLY A 311 -8.08 1.12 -8.58
CA GLY A 311 -9.12 1.69 -9.45
C GLY A 311 -8.90 1.35 -10.93
N ALA A 312 -7.67 1.53 -11.41
CA ALA A 312 -7.34 1.32 -12.82
C ALA A 312 -7.35 -0.16 -13.23
N VAL A 313 -6.86 -1.03 -12.34
CA VAL A 313 -6.88 -2.48 -12.54
C VAL A 313 -8.32 -3.00 -12.53
N PHE A 314 -9.18 -2.48 -11.65
CA PHE A 314 -10.60 -2.83 -11.61
C PHE A 314 -11.33 -2.44 -12.89
N GLU A 315 -11.11 -1.20 -13.37
CA GLU A 315 -11.74 -0.71 -14.60
C GLU A 315 -11.31 -1.54 -15.82
N SER A 316 -10.01 -1.76 -15.98
CA SER A 316 -9.47 -2.52 -17.10
C SER A 316 -9.88 -4.00 -17.09
N THR A 317 -10.09 -4.57 -15.91
CA THR A 317 -10.50 -5.97 -15.76
C THR A 317 -11.98 -6.17 -16.05
N LEU A 318 -12.85 -5.20 -15.75
CA LEU A 318 -14.30 -5.39 -15.79
C LEU A 318 -15.00 -4.71 -16.98
N ASN A 319 -14.38 -3.72 -17.63
CA ASN A 319 -14.93 -3.09 -18.82
C ASN A 319 -14.62 -3.93 -20.09
N GLN A 320 -15.67 -4.34 -20.82
CA GLN A 320 -15.54 -5.22 -21.99
C GLN A 320 -14.81 -4.58 -23.17
N GLU A 321 -14.88 -3.26 -23.36
CA GLU A 321 -14.19 -2.58 -24.46
C GLU A 321 -12.68 -2.49 -24.23
N THR A 322 -12.27 -2.15 -23.00
CA THR A 322 -10.87 -2.15 -22.56
C THR A 322 -10.29 -3.56 -22.45
N ARG A 323 -11.06 -4.58 -22.05
CA ARG A 323 -10.63 -5.99 -22.12
C ARG A 323 -10.29 -6.43 -23.55
N ARG A 324 -11.00 -5.93 -24.58
CA ARG A 324 -10.80 -6.34 -25.99
C ARG A 324 -9.58 -5.70 -26.65
N SER A 325 -9.08 -4.58 -26.14
CA SER A 325 -7.93 -3.88 -26.72
C SER A 325 -6.57 -4.44 -26.28
N ASN A 326 -6.53 -5.48 -25.41
CA ASN A 326 -5.31 -6.15 -24.89
C ASN A 326 -4.27 -5.19 -24.27
N GLY A 327 -4.64 -3.94 -24.00
CA GLY A 327 -3.77 -2.94 -23.39
C GLY A 327 -4.36 -2.49 -22.08
N MET A 328 -3.76 -2.91 -20.96
CA MET A 328 -3.97 -2.22 -19.68
C MET A 328 -3.32 -0.84 -19.78
N HIS A 329 -3.99 0.10 -20.41
CA HIS A 329 -3.57 1.49 -20.45
C HIS A 329 -4.12 2.22 -19.24
N TYR A 330 -3.60 1.91 -18.06
CA TYR A 330 -3.80 2.77 -16.90
C TYR A 330 -2.80 3.91 -16.92
N THR A 331 -3.21 5.10 -16.48
CA THR A 331 -2.27 6.17 -16.17
C THR A 331 -1.46 5.74 -14.96
N SER A 332 -0.19 5.35 -15.18
CA SER A 332 0.70 4.99 -14.08
C SER A 332 0.86 6.15 -13.10
N ILE A 333 1.13 5.84 -11.83
CA ILE A 333 1.43 6.83 -10.79
C ILE A 333 2.52 7.81 -11.28
N GLU A 334 3.58 7.29 -11.91
CA GLU A 334 4.64 8.10 -12.53
C GLU A 334 4.10 9.11 -13.55
N ASN A 335 3.12 8.72 -14.37
CA ASN A 335 2.53 9.61 -15.36
C ASN A 335 1.56 10.63 -14.75
N ILE A 336 0.87 10.27 -13.66
CA ILE A 336 0.07 11.22 -12.89
C ILE A 336 0.96 12.31 -12.31
N HIS A 337 2.07 11.92 -11.68
CA HIS A 337 3.04 12.85 -11.08
C HIS A 337 3.69 13.79 -12.10
N LYS A 338 3.95 13.34 -13.33
CA LYS A 338 4.38 14.26 -14.43
C LYS A 338 3.43 15.42 -14.69
N VAL A 339 2.16 15.30 -14.28
CA VAL A 339 1.16 16.36 -14.40
C VAL A 339 0.99 17.10 -13.07
N ILE A 340 0.71 16.40 -11.97
CA ILE A 340 0.34 17.04 -10.71
C ILE A 340 1.52 17.74 -10.01
N ASP A 341 2.75 17.22 -10.17
CA ASP A 341 3.97 17.79 -9.59
C ASP A 341 4.18 19.23 -10.09
N PRO A 342 4.37 19.48 -11.40
CA PRO A 342 4.58 20.85 -11.88
C PRO A 342 3.31 21.70 -11.84
N LEU A 343 2.11 21.11 -11.83
CA LEU A 343 0.86 21.87 -11.86
C LEU A 343 0.59 22.57 -10.53
N PHE A 344 0.82 21.90 -9.40
CA PHE A 344 0.59 22.48 -8.08
C PHE A 344 1.45 21.88 -6.97
N LEU A 345 1.77 20.58 -7.00
CA LEU A 345 2.31 19.89 -5.83
C LEU A 345 3.74 20.34 -5.49
N ASP A 346 4.59 20.61 -6.48
CA ASP A 346 5.94 21.15 -6.26
C ASP A 346 5.90 22.49 -5.52
N SER A 347 4.99 23.39 -5.93
CA SER A 347 4.84 24.70 -5.28
C SER A 347 4.37 24.60 -3.83
N LEU A 348 3.54 23.60 -3.51
CA LEU A 348 3.08 23.32 -2.15
C LEU A 348 4.19 22.73 -1.29
N LYS A 349 4.98 21.79 -1.83
CA LYS A 349 6.16 21.21 -1.16
C LYS A 349 7.19 22.30 -0.85
N GLU A 350 7.52 23.15 -1.81
CA GLU A 350 8.42 24.29 -1.59
C GLU A 350 7.92 25.27 -0.53
N GLU A 351 6.61 25.52 -0.48
CA GLU A 351 6.02 26.38 0.56
C GLU A 351 6.15 25.75 1.95
N ALA A 352 5.87 24.45 2.09
CA ALA A 352 6.10 23.72 3.33
C ALA A 352 7.57 23.79 3.76
N ASP A 353 8.52 23.61 2.84
CA ASP A 353 9.96 23.72 3.10
C ASP A 353 10.39 25.12 3.54
N ARG A 354 9.82 26.17 2.93
CA ARG A 354 10.05 27.55 3.39
C ARG A 354 9.57 27.74 4.83
N ILE A 355 8.42 27.16 5.20
CA ILE A 355 7.88 27.25 6.56
C ILE A 355 8.75 26.45 7.54
N ARG A 356 9.24 25.26 7.16
CA ARG A 356 10.17 24.44 7.97
C ARG A 356 11.39 25.24 8.43
N ASN A 357 11.94 26.04 7.52
CA ASN A 357 13.13 26.86 7.73
C ASN A 357 12.91 28.12 8.60
N VAL A 358 11.67 28.40 9.03
CA VAL A 358 11.40 29.51 9.95
C VAL A 358 11.93 29.18 11.35
N SER A 359 12.89 29.99 11.83
CA SER A 359 13.56 29.77 13.12
C SER A 359 12.65 29.95 14.34
N ASN A 360 11.68 30.87 14.27
CA ASN A 360 10.74 31.11 15.38
C ASN A 360 9.67 30.00 15.41
N LYS A 361 9.66 29.21 16.49
CA LYS A 361 8.74 28.07 16.65
C LYS A 361 7.26 28.48 16.67
N GLU A 362 6.90 29.59 17.30
CA GLU A 362 5.51 30.06 17.36
C GLU A 362 5.03 30.54 15.98
N SER A 363 5.86 31.32 15.28
CA SER A 363 5.57 31.75 13.91
C SER A 363 5.46 30.55 12.98
N ARG A 364 6.37 29.58 13.09
CA ARG A 364 6.32 28.35 12.30
C ARG A 364 5.04 27.54 12.53
N LYS A 365 4.64 27.34 13.78
CA LYS A 365 3.37 26.67 14.13
C LYS A 365 2.17 27.39 13.50
N LYS A 366 2.12 28.72 13.59
CA LYS A 366 1.07 29.52 12.96
C LYS A 366 1.06 29.34 11.44
N TYR A 367 2.22 29.44 10.78
CA TYR A 367 2.32 29.29 9.33
C TYR A 367 1.92 27.89 8.86
N PHE A 368 2.29 26.84 9.59
CA PHE A 368 1.81 25.49 9.29
C PHE A 368 0.29 25.36 9.47
N SER A 369 -0.29 25.97 10.49
CA SER A 369 -1.75 26.00 10.65
C SER A 369 -2.45 26.71 9.49
N ASP A 370 -1.93 27.86 9.06
CA ASP A 370 -2.46 28.59 7.91
C ASP A 370 -2.29 27.80 6.60
N PHE A 371 -1.15 27.14 6.41
CA PHE A 371 -0.88 26.30 5.26
C PHE A 371 -1.82 25.08 5.20
N ARG A 372 -2.04 24.38 6.31
CA ARG A 372 -3.01 23.27 6.38
C ARG A 372 -4.43 23.73 6.06
N ARG A 373 -4.84 24.91 6.52
CA ARG A 373 -6.13 25.52 6.15
C ARG A 373 -6.21 25.78 4.65
N LYS A 374 -5.15 26.33 4.05
CA LYS A 374 -5.05 26.50 2.58
C LYS A 374 -5.21 25.17 1.84
N LEU A 375 -4.58 24.08 2.32
CA LEU A 375 -4.73 22.76 1.68
C LEU A 375 -6.20 22.29 1.64
N GLY A 376 -6.97 22.50 2.72
CA GLY A 376 -8.40 22.17 2.78
C GLY A 376 -9.32 23.04 1.92
N GLU A 377 -8.84 24.20 1.48
CA GLU A 377 -9.58 25.12 0.61
C GLU A 377 -9.38 24.81 -0.89
N LEU A 378 -8.40 23.97 -1.25
CA LEU A 378 -8.15 23.58 -2.64
C LEU A 378 -9.30 22.75 -3.22
N ARG A 379 -9.52 22.82 -4.53
CA ARG A 379 -10.56 22.08 -5.25
C ARG A 379 -9.99 21.50 -6.54
N PHE A 380 -10.28 20.23 -6.80
CA PHE A 380 -9.71 19.48 -7.92
C PHE A 380 -10.82 18.90 -8.79
N LEU A 381 -10.75 19.12 -10.10
CA LEU A 381 -11.74 18.62 -11.06
C LEU A 381 -11.06 17.80 -12.15
N ASP A 382 -11.53 16.57 -12.33
CA ASP A 382 -11.22 15.72 -13.48
C ASP A 382 -12.51 15.45 -14.29
N PRO A 383 -12.71 16.12 -15.43
CA PRO A 383 -13.94 16.01 -16.22
C PRO A 383 -14.02 14.73 -17.07
N ALA A 384 -13.04 13.83 -17.01
CA ALA A 384 -13.06 12.53 -17.66
C ALA A 384 -12.33 11.51 -16.78
N CYS A 385 -12.82 11.37 -15.54
CA CYS A 385 -12.02 10.83 -14.46
C CYS A 385 -11.81 9.30 -14.50
N GLY A 386 -12.56 8.55 -15.31
CA GLY A 386 -12.49 7.09 -15.36
C GLY A 386 -12.63 6.51 -13.95
N SER A 387 -11.72 5.58 -13.58
CA SER A 387 -11.61 5.03 -12.23
C SER A 387 -11.09 5.99 -11.15
N GLY A 388 -10.91 7.28 -11.43
CA GLY A 388 -10.57 8.31 -10.44
C GLY A 388 -9.10 8.37 -10.04
N ASN A 389 -8.17 7.87 -10.86
CA ASN A 389 -6.76 7.74 -10.46
C ASN A 389 -6.09 9.11 -10.19
N PHE A 390 -6.35 10.13 -11.02
CA PHE A 390 -5.82 11.48 -10.77
C PHE A 390 -6.35 12.08 -9.46
N LEU A 391 -7.65 11.88 -9.19
CA LEU A 391 -8.29 12.36 -7.96
C LEU A 391 -7.72 11.67 -6.73
N THR A 392 -7.59 10.34 -6.81
CA THR A 392 -7.08 9.49 -5.72
C THR A 392 -5.63 9.81 -5.40
N GLU A 393 -4.75 9.89 -6.41
CA GLU A 393 -3.33 10.19 -6.19
C GLU A 393 -3.12 11.63 -5.69
N THR A 394 -3.92 12.58 -6.19
CA THR A 394 -3.87 13.95 -5.68
C THR A 394 -4.29 14.02 -4.22
N TYR A 395 -5.35 13.29 -3.84
CA TYR A 395 -5.78 13.18 -2.44
C TYR A 395 -4.67 12.61 -1.56
N LEU A 396 -4.09 11.46 -1.93
CA LEU A 396 -3.00 10.82 -1.21
C LEU A 396 -1.79 11.77 -1.05
N SER A 397 -1.40 12.43 -2.13
CA SER A 397 -0.28 13.39 -2.13
C SER A 397 -0.50 14.56 -1.16
N LEU A 398 -1.70 15.14 -1.14
CA LEU A 398 -2.02 16.25 -0.24
C LEU A 398 -2.13 15.80 1.22
N ARG A 399 -2.69 14.62 1.46
CA ARG A 399 -2.80 14.04 2.81
C ARG A 399 -1.44 13.67 3.39
N ARG A 400 -0.54 13.09 2.58
CA ARG A 400 0.84 12.82 2.99
C ARG A 400 1.57 14.12 3.35
N LEU A 401 1.43 15.16 2.53
CA LEU A 401 1.99 16.48 2.83
C LEU A 401 1.42 17.07 4.14
N GLU A 402 0.11 16.97 4.36
CA GLU A 402 -0.50 17.39 5.63
C GLU A 402 0.01 16.54 6.81
N ASN A 403 0.15 15.22 6.65
CA ASN A 403 0.66 14.30 7.67
C ASN A 403 2.12 14.59 8.04
N GLU A 404 2.98 14.96 7.08
CA GLU A 404 4.34 15.43 7.38
C GLU A 404 4.32 16.67 8.27
N ILE A 405 3.46 17.63 7.98
CA ILE A 405 3.31 18.85 8.77
C ILE A 405 2.79 18.54 10.18
N LEU A 406 1.85 17.60 10.30
CA LEU A 406 1.34 17.12 11.58
C LEU A 406 2.47 16.46 12.40
N LYS A 407 3.28 15.59 11.80
CA LYS A 407 4.44 14.94 12.46
C LYS A 407 5.38 15.97 13.07
N GLU A 408 5.68 17.04 12.34
CA GLU A 408 6.56 18.12 12.83
C GLU A 408 5.91 19.01 13.89
N THR A 409 4.61 19.24 13.76
CA THR A 409 3.85 20.10 14.68
C THR A 409 3.68 19.43 16.04
N PHE A 410 3.44 18.11 16.03
CA PHE A 410 3.09 17.34 17.22
C PHE A 410 4.24 16.53 17.80
N ALA A 411 5.26 16.12 17.03
CA ALA A 411 6.53 15.53 17.51
C ALA A 411 6.43 14.61 18.77
N GLY A 412 5.42 13.74 18.83
CA GLY A 412 5.18 12.80 19.94
C GLY A 412 4.40 13.37 21.14
N GLN A 413 3.78 14.55 21.02
CA GLN A 413 2.82 15.08 21.99
C GLN A 413 1.43 14.50 21.70
N MET A 414 0.78 13.96 22.73
CA MET A 414 -0.63 13.56 22.64
C MET A 414 -1.51 14.77 22.35
N VAL A 415 -2.35 14.64 21.33
CA VAL A 415 -3.36 15.62 21.00
C VAL A 415 -4.64 15.27 21.77
N PHE A 416 -5.18 16.21 22.54
CA PHE A 416 -6.40 15.98 23.33
C PHE A 416 -7.69 16.32 22.57
N ASP A 417 -7.58 17.08 21.47
CA ASP A 417 -8.70 17.48 20.64
C ASP A 417 -8.42 17.15 19.18
N VAL A 418 -9.23 16.27 18.61
CA VAL A 418 -9.12 15.76 17.24
C VAL A 418 -9.84 16.65 16.22
N ASP A 419 -10.67 17.60 16.68
CA ASP A 419 -11.35 18.53 15.79
C ASP A 419 -10.36 19.45 15.07
N GLY A 420 -10.39 19.42 13.73
CA GLY A 420 -9.48 20.21 12.88
C GLY A 420 -8.05 19.66 12.75
N VAL A 421 -7.82 18.39 13.13
CA VAL A 421 -6.53 17.69 12.89
C VAL A 421 -6.35 17.32 11.42
N ILE A 422 -7.43 17.06 10.69
CA ILE A 422 -7.40 16.80 9.24
C ILE A 422 -8.16 17.93 8.56
N ASN A 423 -7.51 18.61 7.61
CA ASN A 423 -8.13 19.67 6.82
C ASN A 423 -8.38 19.25 5.37
N VAL A 424 -7.63 18.27 4.88
CA VAL A 424 -7.81 17.75 3.52
C VAL A 424 -8.85 16.64 3.53
N HIS A 425 -9.94 16.83 2.80
CA HIS A 425 -11.10 15.92 2.75
C HIS A 425 -11.42 15.51 1.32
N ILE A 426 -12.06 14.34 1.15
CA ILE A 426 -12.46 13.86 -0.17
C ILE A 426 -13.50 14.77 -0.85
N ASP A 427 -14.23 15.61 -0.11
CA ASP A 427 -15.20 16.58 -0.65
C ASP A 427 -14.58 17.70 -1.52
N GLN A 428 -13.26 17.78 -1.56
CA GLN A 428 -12.49 18.71 -2.39
C GLN A 428 -12.31 18.23 -3.84
N PHE A 429 -12.66 16.96 -4.11
CA PHE A 429 -12.40 16.28 -5.37
C PHE A 429 -13.72 16.17 -6.16
N TYR A 430 -13.64 16.37 -7.47
CA TYR A 430 -14.79 16.39 -8.37
C TYR A 430 -14.46 15.63 -9.63
N GLY A 431 -15.41 14.81 -10.09
CA GLY A 431 -15.23 13.94 -11.24
C GLY A 431 -16.47 13.89 -12.12
N ILE A 432 -16.28 13.84 -13.44
CA ILE A 432 -17.33 13.50 -14.39
C ILE A 432 -16.86 12.28 -15.17
N GLU A 433 -17.71 11.26 -15.28
CA GLU A 433 -17.42 10.06 -16.06
C GLU A 433 -18.71 9.53 -16.71
N LEU A 434 -18.60 9.04 -17.94
CA LEU A 434 -19.73 8.50 -18.71
C LEU A 434 -20.14 7.11 -18.21
N ASN A 435 -19.17 6.32 -17.76
CA ASN A 435 -19.36 4.96 -17.32
C ASN A 435 -19.71 4.91 -15.82
N ASP A 436 -20.94 4.50 -15.51
CA ASP A 436 -21.45 4.41 -14.14
C ASP A 436 -20.63 3.48 -13.23
N PHE A 437 -20.05 2.41 -13.79
CA PHE A 437 -19.17 1.51 -13.06
C PHE A 437 -17.84 2.18 -12.71
N ALA A 438 -17.20 2.87 -13.65
CA ALA A 438 -15.99 3.62 -13.38
C ALA A 438 -16.21 4.70 -12.29
N VAL A 439 -17.38 5.35 -12.28
CA VAL A 439 -17.82 6.24 -11.18
C VAL A 439 -17.81 5.53 -9.82
N ASN A 440 -18.38 4.33 -9.73
CA ASN A 440 -18.43 3.56 -8.48
C ASN A 440 -17.04 3.11 -8.02
N VAL A 441 -16.19 2.71 -8.97
CA VAL A 441 -14.78 2.36 -8.70
C VAL A 441 -14.02 3.58 -8.17
N ALA A 442 -14.18 4.75 -8.80
CA ALA A 442 -13.54 5.98 -8.37
C ALA A 442 -13.93 6.41 -6.96
N LYS A 443 -15.22 6.30 -6.61
CA LYS A 443 -15.71 6.57 -5.25
C LYS A 443 -15.09 5.61 -4.23
N THR A 444 -15.03 4.32 -4.58
CA THR A 444 -14.47 3.28 -3.70
C THR A 444 -12.98 3.50 -3.48
N ALA A 445 -12.21 3.80 -4.54
CA ALA A 445 -10.79 4.11 -4.43
C ALA A 445 -10.53 5.31 -3.51
N LEU A 446 -11.32 6.37 -3.59
CA LEU A 446 -11.21 7.53 -2.70
C LEU A 446 -11.53 7.19 -1.24
N TRP A 447 -12.53 6.35 -0.95
CA TRP A 447 -12.80 5.91 0.42
C TRP A 447 -11.67 5.07 1.01
N ILE A 448 -11.12 4.15 0.21
CA ILE A 448 -9.96 3.34 0.60
C ILE A 448 -8.77 4.27 0.91
N ALA A 449 -8.51 5.24 0.04
CA ALA A 449 -7.46 6.24 0.25
C ALA A 449 -7.69 7.08 1.51
N GLU A 450 -8.92 7.53 1.76
CA GLU A 450 -9.27 8.29 2.96
C GLU A 450 -9.03 7.49 4.23
N PHE A 451 -9.46 6.23 4.25
CA PHE A 451 -9.20 5.32 5.36
C PHE A 451 -7.70 5.15 5.62
N GLN A 452 -6.90 4.85 4.59
CA GLN A 452 -5.45 4.67 4.72
C GLN A 452 -4.79 5.93 5.31
N MET A 453 -5.16 7.11 4.81
CA MET A 453 -4.61 8.37 5.29
C MET A 453 -5.07 8.72 6.71
N MET A 454 -6.28 8.33 7.10
CA MET A 454 -6.74 8.44 8.49
C MET A 454 -5.94 7.55 9.41
N LYS A 455 -5.71 6.28 9.05
CA LYS A 455 -4.85 5.37 9.83
C LYS A 455 -3.40 5.86 9.96
N GLU A 456 -2.86 6.48 8.92
CA GLU A 456 -1.57 7.16 9.03
C GLU A 456 -1.60 8.33 10.00
N THR A 457 -2.66 9.15 9.99
CA THR A 457 -2.83 10.26 10.94
C THR A 457 -2.98 9.78 12.38
N GLU A 458 -3.78 8.75 12.63
CA GLU A 458 -3.95 8.15 13.97
C GLU A 458 -2.59 7.80 14.59
N LYS A 459 -1.70 7.17 13.81
CA LYS A 459 -0.34 6.83 14.25
C LYS A 459 0.50 8.05 14.61
N ILE A 460 0.25 9.19 13.96
CA ILE A 460 0.98 10.46 14.18
C ILE A 460 0.46 11.16 15.43
N VAL A 461 -0.86 11.27 15.59
CA VAL A 461 -1.49 12.04 16.69
C VAL A 461 -1.81 11.20 17.93
N GLN A 462 -1.71 9.87 17.82
CA GLN A 462 -1.99 8.90 18.88
C GLN A 462 -3.42 8.99 19.43
N VAL A 463 -4.38 9.23 18.53
CA VAL A 463 -5.82 9.27 18.82
C VAL A 463 -6.53 8.42 17.77
N ASP A 464 -7.51 7.63 18.21
CA ASP A 464 -8.38 6.87 17.31
C ASP A 464 -9.35 7.82 16.59
N LEU A 465 -9.43 7.69 15.26
CA LEU A 465 -10.31 8.51 14.43
C LEU A 465 -11.47 7.64 13.93
N ASP A 466 -12.70 8.06 14.22
CA ASP A 466 -13.88 7.37 13.71
C ASP A 466 -14.02 7.60 12.19
N PHE A 467 -13.69 6.57 11.41
CA PHE A 467 -13.83 6.59 9.94
C PHE A 467 -15.27 6.40 9.48
N LEU A 468 -16.04 5.58 10.20
CA LEU A 468 -17.41 5.26 9.83
C LEU A 468 -18.42 6.14 10.59
N PRO A 469 -19.58 6.45 9.97
CA PRO A 469 -20.00 6.04 8.63
C PRO A 469 -19.29 6.84 7.52
N LEU A 470 -19.22 6.26 6.31
CA LEU A 470 -18.73 6.98 5.14
C LEU A 470 -19.59 8.24 4.95
N LYS A 471 -18.96 9.37 4.67
CA LYS A 471 -19.73 10.57 4.31
C LYS A 471 -20.24 10.37 2.87
N SER A 472 -21.55 10.60 2.65
CA SER A 472 -22.14 10.52 1.31
C SER A 472 -21.40 11.47 0.37
N TYR A 473 -20.75 10.90 -0.64
CA TYR A 473 -19.86 11.61 -1.54
C TYR A 473 -20.48 11.70 -2.94
N THR A 474 -20.97 12.89 -3.28
CA THR A 474 -21.77 13.16 -4.48
C THR A 474 -21.00 13.83 -5.61
N ASN A 475 -19.69 14.08 -5.43
CA ASN A 475 -18.94 14.94 -6.35
C ASN A 475 -18.37 14.22 -7.58
N ILE A 476 -18.39 12.88 -7.59
CA ILE A 476 -18.14 12.09 -8.80
C ILE A 476 -19.48 11.67 -9.38
N VAL A 477 -19.79 12.19 -10.56
CA VAL A 477 -21.10 12.04 -11.19
C VAL A 477 -21.00 11.28 -12.51
N GLU A 478 -22.01 10.45 -12.75
CA GLU A 478 -22.26 9.87 -14.08
C GLU A 478 -22.76 10.99 -15.00
N GLY A 479 -22.03 11.30 -16.06
CA GLY A 479 -22.37 12.40 -16.93
C GLY A 479 -21.47 12.53 -18.15
N ASN A 480 -21.99 13.27 -19.15
CA ASN A 480 -21.20 13.63 -20.32
C ASN A 480 -20.62 15.03 -20.11
N ALA A 481 -19.31 15.12 -19.89
CA ALA A 481 -18.64 16.41 -19.63
C ALA A 481 -18.66 17.39 -20.81
N LEU A 482 -19.09 16.96 -22.01
CA LEU A 482 -19.25 17.84 -23.17
C LEU A 482 -20.62 18.52 -23.24
N ARG A 483 -21.51 18.29 -22.26
CA ARG A 483 -22.89 18.77 -22.26
C ARG A 483 -23.19 19.80 -21.19
#